data_AF-A0AAV6TSZ0-F1
#
_entry.id   AF-A0AAV6TSZ0-F1
#
_cell.length_a   1.000
_cell.length_b   1.000
_cell.length_c   1.000
_cell.angle_alpha   90.00
_cell.angle_beta   90.00
_cell.angle_gamma   90.00
#
_symmetry.space_group_name_H-M   'P 1'
#
loop_
_entity.id
_entity.type
_entity.pdbx_description
1 polymer ?
#
loop_
_entity_poly.entity_id
_entity_poly.type
_entity_poly.pdbx_seq_one_letter_code
_entity_poly.pdbx_strand_id
1 'polypeptide(L)'
;MATSREIILDTETTGIDPKQGHRIIEIGAIEIIDKRMTGKVFHVYINPQRDVTPQAYRVHGISRDFLKKAKGFREYPTTWTRCVNDSTSTRQPERFTELRPTASQSVQENDGRTQNSGG
;
A
#
# COMPACT_ATOMS: atom_id res chain seq x y z
N MET A 1 -21.89 -5.23 -16.97
CA MET A 1 -20.52 -4.68 -17.00
C MET A 1 -19.90 -4.95 -15.64
N ALA A 2 -18.72 -5.57 -15.58
CA ALA A 2 -18.01 -5.71 -14.32
C ALA A 2 -17.44 -4.34 -13.93
N THR A 3 -17.68 -3.91 -12.68
CA THR A 3 -17.12 -2.68 -12.13
C THR A 3 -15.66 -2.90 -11.75
N SER A 4 -14.73 -2.07 -12.22
CA SER A 4 -13.31 -2.19 -11.89
C SER A 4 -13.00 -1.43 -10.60
N ARG A 5 -12.55 -2.14 -9.56
CA ARG A 5 -12.18 -1.56 -8.27
C ARG A 5 -10.66 -1.54 -8.10
N GLU A 6 -10.12 -0.35 -7.93
CA GLU A 6 -8.69 -0.08 -7.76
C GLU A 6 -8.42 0.57 -6.40
N ILE A 7 -7.22 0.32 -5.86
CA ILE A 7 -6.73 0.99 -4.66
C ILE A 7 -5.41 1.65 -5.01
N ILE A 8 -5.37 2.97 -4.82
CA ILE A 8 -4.13 3.73 -4.90
C ILE A 8 -3.55 3.74 -3.50
N LEU A 9 -2.33 3.24 -3.36
CA LEU A 9 -1.63 3.05 -2.10
C LEU A 9 -0.33 3.84 -2.13
N ASP A 10 0.01 4.49 -1.03
CA ASP A 10 1.28 5.13 -0.78
C ASP A 10 1.74 4.79 0.64
N THR A 11 3.05 4.65 0.84
CA THR A 11 3.62 4.27 2.14
C THR A 11 4.91 5.00 2.42
N GLU A 12 5.03 5.57 3.61
CA GLU A 12 6.30 6.09 4.12
C GLU A 12 6.96 5.07 5.05
N THR A 13 8.29 5.09 5.09
CA THR A 13 9.09 4.13 5.85
C THR A 13 10.18 4.82 6.65
N THR A 14 10.66 4.16 7.71
CA THR A 14 11.83 4.64 8.49
C THR A 14 13.14 4.73 7.67
N GLY A 15 13.15 4.16 6.47
CA GLY A 15 14.30 3.98 5.59
C GLY A 15 14.03 2.89 4.55
N ILE A 16 14.99 2.67 3.67
CA ILE A 16 14.73 2.06 2.36
C ILE A 16 14.65 0.53 2.38
N ASP A 17 15.58 -0.12 3.08
CA ASP A 17 15.79 -1.57 2.97
C ASP A 17 15.10 -2.35 4.11
N PRO A 18 14.07 -3.16 3.82
CA PRO A 18 13.40 -3.97 4.83
C PRO A 18 14.33 -4.98 5.50
N LYS A 19 15.38 -5.44 4.83
CA LYS A 19 16.35 -6.39 5.39
C LYS A 19 17.19 -5.76 6.52
N GLN A 20 17.28 -4.43 6.54
CA GLN A 20 17.89 -3.65 7.64
C GLN A 20 16.88 -3.35 8.77
N GLY A 21 15.72 -4.02 8.74
CA GLY A 21 14.67 -3.88 9.73
C GLY A 21 13.90 -2.56 9.63
N HIS A 22 13.97 -1.85 8.50
CA HIS A 22 13.14 -0.68 8.26
C HIS A 22 11.66 -1.07 8.22
N ARG A 23 10.83 -0.16 8.73
CA ARG A 23 9.39 -0.38 8.94
C ARG A 23 8.58 0.73 8.31
N ILE A 24 7.35 0.41 7.94
CA ILE A 24 6.33 1.36 7.52
C ILE A 24 5.97 2.26 8.71
N ILE A 25 5.84 3.55 8.44
CA ILE A 25 5.45 4.59 9.41
C ILE A 25 4.17 5.32 9.02
N GLU A 26 3.75 5.21 7.76
CA GLU A 26 2.52 5.79 7.24
C GLU A 26 1.94 4.89 6.16
N ILE A 27 0.62 4.81 6.11
CA ILE A 27 -0.11 4.20 5.00
C ILE A 27 -1.22 5.15 4.58
N GLY A 28 -1.20 5.56 3.32
CA GLY A 28 -2.29 6.28 2.66
C GLY A 28 -2.90 5.41 1.57
N ALA A 29 -4.23 5.22 1.59
CA ALA A 29 -4.94 4.48 0.56
C ALA A 29 -6.26 5.16 0.19
N ILE A 30 -6.57 5.17 -1.11
CA ILE A 30 -7.86 5.66 -1.62
C ILE A 30 -8.49 4.62 -2.54
N GLU A 31 -9.80 4.48 -2.44
CA GLU A 31 -10.58 3.58 -3.30
C GLU A 31 -11.10 4.29 -4.55
N ILE A 32 -10.91 3.62 -5.68
CA ILE A 32 -11.40 4.04 -6.99
C ILE A 32 -12.29 2.93 -7.55
N ILE A 33 -13.47 3.30 -8.06
CA ILE A 33 -14.34 2.40 -8.83
C ILE A 33 -14.63 3.06 -10.17
N ASP A 34 -14.38 2.33 -11.25
CA ASP A 34 -14.58 2.81 -12.63
C ASP A 34 -13.93 4.19 -12.88
N LYS A 35 -12.68 4.33 -12.43
CA LYS A 35 -11.85 5.56 -12.50
C LYS A 35 -12.41 6.76 -11.72
N ARG A 36 -13.35 6.56 -10.81
CA ARG A 36 -13.87 7.59 -9.91
C ARG A 36 -13.52 7.28 -8.46
N MET A 37 -13.04 8.29 -7.73
CA MET A 37 -12.80 8.18 -6.29
C MET A 37 -14.12 7.94 -5.56
N THR A 38 -14.17 6.96 -4.66
CA THR A 38 -15.39 6.64 -3.90
C THR A 38 -15.52 7.48 -2.63
N GLY A 39 -14.48 8.23 -2.26
CA GLY A 39 -14.38 8.95 -0.99
C GLY A 39 -13.96 8.06 0.20
N LYS A 40 -13.82 6.75 0.01
CA LYS A 40 -13.22 5.88 1.03
C LYS A 40 -11.72 6.10 1.04
N VAL A 41 -11.24 6.68 2.13
CA VAL A 41 -9.83 6.95 2.40
C VAL A 41 -9.42 6.18 3.65
N PHE A 42 -8.24 5.59 3.60
CA PHE A 42 -7.56 5.05 4.77
C PHE A 42 -6.23 5.77 4.92
N HIS A 43 -6.03 6.40 6.08
CA HIS A 43 -4.80 7.13 6.35
C HIS A 43 -4.41 6.91 7.81
N VAL A 44 -3.24 6.32 8.03
CA VAL A 44 -2.76 6.01 9.37
C VAL A 44 -1.26 6.26 9.49
N TYR A 45 -0.86 6.66 10.68
CA TYR A 45 0.53 6.62 11.11
C TYR A 45 0.76 5.41 12.01
N ILE A 46 1.95 4.83 11.93
CA ILE A 46 2.30 3.59 12.61
C ILE A 46 3.56 3.82 13.42
N ASN A 47 3.52 3.45 14.71
CA ASN A 47 4.70 3.44 15.54
C ASN A 47 5.62 2.29 15.10
N PRO A 48 6.81 2.58 14.54
CA PRO A 48 7.70 1.55 14.04
C PRO A 48 8.47 0.84 15.17
N GLN A 49 8.35 1.29 16.42
CA GLN A 49 9.13 0.81 17.56
C GLN A 49 10.64 0.93 17.33
N ARG A 50 11.07 1.89 16.51
CA ARG A 50 12.47 2.20 16.19
C ARG A 50 12.61 3.66 15.75
N ASP A 51 13.85 4.05 15.47
CA ASP A 51 14.16 5.37 14.90
C ASP A 51 13.90 5.45 13.39
N VAL A 52 13.53 6.68 12.98
CA VAL A 52 13.48 7.13 11.58
C VAL A 52 14.87 7.62 11.20
N THR A 53 15.38 7.20 10.06
CA THR A 53 16.69 7.67 9.60
C THR A 53 16.67 9.16 9.28
N PRO A 54 17.78 9.89 9.45
CA PRO A 54 17.85 11.30 9.05
C PRO A 54 17.50 11.53 7.58
N GLN A 55 17.79 10.56 6.70
CA GLN A 55 17.43 10.64 5.29
C GLN A 55 15.92 10.55 5.09
N ALA A 56 15.25 9.56 5.69
CA ALA A 56 13.80 9.43 5.62
C ALA A 56 13.11 10.68 6.19
N TYR A 57 13.57 11.17 7.34
CA TYR A 57 13.05 12.40 7.94
C TYR A 57 13.19 13.62 7.01
N ARG A 58 14.30 13.77 6.28
CA ARG A 58 14.46 14.85 5.30
C ARG A 58 13.49 14.76 4.13
N VAL A 59 13.01 13.56 3.80
CA VAL A 59 12.09 13.32 2.68
C VAL A 59 10.64 13.59 3.11
N HIS A 60 10.15 12.93 4.16
CA HIS A 60 8.73 12.97 4.55
C HIS A 60 8.44 13.84 5.79
N GLY A 61 9.46 14.27 6.55
CA GLY A 61 9.30 15.20 7.69
C GLY A 61 8.67 14.62 8.97
N ILE A 62 8.51 13.29 9.06
CA ILE A 62 7.78 12.62 10.16
C ILE A 62 8.77 12.22 11.26
N SER A 63 8.61 12.84 12.44
CA SER A 63 9.54 12.64 13.55
C SER A 63 9.24 11.37 14.35
N ARG A 64 10.27 10.84 15.01
CA ARG A 64 10.12 9.74 15.98
C ARG A 64 9.12 10.08 17.08
N ASP A 65 9.14 11.31 17.59
CA ASP A 65 8.29 11.72 18.71
C ASP A 65 6.82 11.85 18.33
N PHE A 66 6.53 12.16 17.06
CA PHE A 66 5.19 12.04 16.52
C PHE A 66 4.75 10.57 16.45
N LEU A 67 5.60 9.70 15.90
CA LEU A 67 5.28 8.27 15.72
C LEU A 67 5.14 7.49 17.04
N LYS A 68 5.84 7.90 18.11
CA LYS A 68 5.68 7.28 19.45
C LYS A 68 4.25 7.33 19.97
N LYS A 69 3.46 8.31 19.53
CA LYS A 69 2.06 8.50 19.93
C LYS A 69 1.08 7.68 19.08
N ALA A 70 1.55 7.12 17.97
CA ALA A 70 0.76 6.28 17.10
C ALA A 70 0.67 4.83 17.61
N LYS A 71 -0.30 4.07 17.08
CA LYS A 71 -0.44 2.64 17.36
C LYS A 71 0.65 1.84 16.64
N GLY A 72 1.07 0.73 17.23
CA GLY A 72 1.91 -0.25 16.56
C GLY A 72 1.16 -0.97 15.44
N PHE A 73 1.89 -1.46 14.45
CA PHE A 73 1.31 -2.12 13.26
C PHE A 73 0.33 -3.26 13.61
N ARG A 74 0.66 -4.05 14.64
CA ARG A 74 -0.14 -5.21 15.07
C ARG A 74 -1.47 -4.85 15.73
N GLU A 75 -1.67 -3.58 16.08
CA GLU A 75 -2.91 -3.11 16.72
C GLU A 75 -4.00 -2.77 15.70
N TYR A 76 -3.65 -2.70 14.41
CA TYR A 76 -4.63 -2.47 13.35
C TYR A 76 -5.31 -3.81 12.97
N PRO A 77 -6.65 -3.89 12.97
CA PRO A 77 -7.39 -5.14 12.77
C PRO A 77 -7.28 -5.67 11.34
N THR A 78 -6.95 -6.95 11.12
CA THR A 78 -6.74 -7.58 9.79
C THR A 78 -7.86 -7.38 8.75
N THR A 79 -9.04 -6.90 9.14
CA THR A 79 -10.05 -6.40 8.20
C THR A 79 -9.61 -5.15 7.42
N TRP A 80 -8.60 -4.40 7.87
CA TRP A 80 -7.99 -3.28 7.12
C TRP A 80 -7.27 -3.76 5.85
N THR A 81 -6.62 -4.93 5.91
CA THR A 81 -5.94 -5.55 4.75
C THR A 81 -6.91 -5.85 3.61
N ARG A 82 -8.22 -5.91 3.89
CA ARG A 82 -9.26 -6.13 2.87
C ARG A 82 -9.46 -4.95 1.92
N CYS A 83 -9.06 -3.73 2.31
CA CYS A 83 -9.01 -2.63 1.34
C CYS A 83 -8.01 -2.95 0.23
N VAL A 84 -6.80 -3.40 0.58
CA VAL A 84 -5.71 -3.67 -0.37
C VAL A 84 -5.83 -5.04 -1.06
N ASN A 85 -6.32 -6.07 -0.35
CA ASN A 85 -6.34 -7.45 -0.87
C ASN A 85 -7.48 -7.76 -1.86
N ASP A 86 -8.47 -6.90 -2.00
CA ASP A 86 -9.67 -7.14 -2.82
C ASP A 86 -9.77 -6.13 -3.99
N SER A 87 -8.63 -5.55 -4.39
CA SER A 87 -8.51 -4.69 -5.57
C SER A 87 -7.93 -5.48 -6.73
N THR A 88 -8.55 -5.36 -7.90
CA THR A 88 -8.07 -6.01 -9.14
C THR A 88 -6.77 -5.40 -9.67
N SER A 89 -6.36 -4.23 -9.14
CA SER A 89 -5.08 -3.60 -9.38
C SER A 89 -4.69 -2.67 -8.23
N THR A 90 -3.44 -2.77 -7.77
CA THR A 90 -2.81 -1.79 -6.87
C THR A 90 -1.88 -0.92 -7.69
N ARG A 91 -2.10 0.40 -7.67
CA ARG A 91 -1.23 1.36 -8.36
C ARG A 91 -0.61 2.29 -7.33
N GLN A 92 0.72 2.26 -7.24
CA GLN A 92 1.47 3.25 -6.47
C GLN A 92 1.51 4.53 -7.32
N PRO A 93 1.16 5.72 -6.80
CA PRO A 93 1.25 6.95 -7.55
C PRO A 93 2.72 7.19 -7.97
N GLU A 94 2.93 7.57 -9.24
CA GLU A 94 4.23 7.66 -9.93
C GLU A 94 5.18 8.76 -9.39
N ARG A 95 4.95 9.27 -8.18
CA ARG A 95 5.64 10.45 -7.65
C ARG A 95 6.03 10.26 -6.20
N PHE A 96 7.04 9.43 -5.94
CA PHE A 96 7.98 9.67 -4.84
C PHE A 96 9.32 9.03 -5.18
N THR A 97 10.35 9.86 -5.20
CA THR A 97 11.65 9.67 -5.86
C THR A 97 12.43 8.48 -5.33
N GLU A 98 12.92 7.65 -6.26
CA GLU A 98 14.04 6.72 -6.09
C GLU A 98 13.88 5.68 -4.97
N LEU A 99 13.32 4.52 -5.32
CA LEU A 99 13.91 3.19 -5.09
C LEU A 99 12.91 2.12 -5.50
N ARG A 100 13.01 1.70 -6.76
CA ARG A 100 12.46 0.41 -7.21
C ARG A 100 13.51 -0.66 -6.86
N PRO A 101 13.27 -1.60 -5.93
CA PRO A 101 13.84 -2.92 -6.10
C PRO A 101 13.07 -3.59 -7.23
N THR A 102 13.73 -3.79 -8.36
CA THR A 102 13.24 -4.59 -9.47
C THR A 102 12.81 -5.97 -8.99
N ALA A 103 11.50 -6.24 -9.02
CA ALA A 103 10.96 -7.59 -9.12
C ALA A 103 9.56 -7.52 -9.74
N SER A 104 9.53 -7.50 -11.07
CA SER A 104 8.36 -7.87 -11.84
C SER A 104 8.00 -9.33 -11.52
N GLN A 105 6.84 -9.58 -10.95
CA GLN A 105 6.08 -10.79 -11.29
C GLN A 105 4.61 -10.40 -11.46
N SER A 106 4.29 -10.17 -12.73
CA SER A 106 2.96 -10.35 -13.29
C SER A 106 2.41 -11.72 -12.87
N VAL A 107 1.42 -11.71 -11.98
CA VAL A 107 0.53 -12.87 -11.84
C VAL A 107 -0.39 -12.83 -13.05
N GLN A 108 -0.09 -13.66 -14.04
CA GLN A 108 -0.98 -13.91 -15.16
C GLN A 108 -2.20 -14.70 -14.65
N GLU A 109 -3.37 -14.14 -14.85
CA GLU A 109 -4.66 -14.83 -14.78
C GLU A 109 -4.68 -15.95 -15.82
N ASN A 110 -5.13 -17.14 -15.44
CA ASN A 110 -5.42 -18.21 -16.38
C ASN A 110 -6.72 -18.92 -15.94
N ASP A 111 -7.83 -18.22 -16.08
CA ASP A 111 -9.19 -18.75 -16.04
C ASP A 111 -9.67 -19.09 -17.46
N GLY A 112 -9.16 -20.21 -17.96
CA GLY A 112 -9.66 -20.85 -19.16
C GLY A 112 -11.09 -21.37 -18.97
N ARG A 113 -12.09 -20.54 -19.26
CA ARG A 113 -13.42 -21.00 -19.68
C ARG A 113 -13.41 -21.27 -21.17
N THR A 114 -13.33 -22.54 -21.56
CA THR A 114 -13.78 -22.97 -22.88
C THR A 114 -15.30 -23.12 -22.84
N GLN A 115 -16.01 -22.19 -23.48
CA GLN A 115 -17.33 -22.46 -24.01
C GLN A 115 -17.17 -23.35 -25.25
N ASN A 116 -17.94 -24.42 -25.37
CA ASN A 116 -18.52 -24.73 -26.67
C ASN A 116 -19.87 -25.44 -26.54
N SER A 117 -20.77 -24.97 -27.36
CA SER A 117 -22.17 -25.30 -27.57
C SER A 117 -22.37 -26.59 -28.37
N GLY A 118 -23.46 -27.31 -28.07
CA GLY A 118 -24.40 -27.95 -29.01
C GLY A 118 -23.87 -28.85 -30.13
N GLY A 119 -24.17 -30.14 -30.00
CA GLY A 119 -24.14 -31.18 -31.04
C GLY A 119 -24.59 -32.50 -30.46
#